data_AF-A0A838YCT3-F1
#
_entry.id   AF-A0A838YCT3-F1
#
_cell.length_a   1.000
_cell.length_b   1.000
_cell.length_c   1.000
_cell.angle_alpha   90.00
_cell.angle_beta   90.00
_cell.angle_gamma   90.00
#
_symmetry.space_group_name_H-M   'P 1'
#
loop_
_entity.id
_entity.type
_entity.pdbx_description
1 polymer ?
#
loop_
_entity_poly.entity_id
_entity_poly.type
_entity_poly.pdbx_seq_one_letter_code
_entity_poly.pdbx_strand_id
1 'polypeptide(L)' 'MSELSEKFPEYSIMYKTLSKQIKELEKRKENSQESEIKKIELKIQRYQTELNKIKKRFPDGFFDE' A
#
# COMPACT_ATOMS: atom_id res chain seq x y z
N MET A 1 11.87 9.08 21.96
CA MET A 1 10.57 8.97 21.25
C MET A 1 10.20 10.35 20.72
N SER A 2 10.95 10.86 19.74
CA SER A 2 10.74 12.23 19.24
C SER A 2 11.22 12.30 17.81
N GLU A 3 10.33 11.92 16.89
CA GLU A 3 10.31 12.36 15.50
C GLU A 3 9.07 11.69 14.86
N LEU A 4 7.87 12.11 15.32
CA LEU A 4 6.68 11.96 14.50
C LEU A 4 6.97 12.80 13.25
N SER A 5 7.45 12.14 12.19
CA SER A 5 7.95 12.74 10.96
C SER A 5 7.05 13.90 10.52
N GLU A 6 7.61 15.09 10.26
CA GLU A 6 6.88 16.32 9.84
C GLU A 6 5.93 16.11 8.63
N LYS A 7 6.03 14.97 7.93
CA LYS A 7 5.15 14.55 6.83
C LYS A 7 4.08 13.54 7.23
N PHE A 8 3.77 13.44 8.52
CA PHE A 8 2.84 12.47 9.09
C PHE A 8 1.49 12.35 8.35
N PRO A 9 0.82 13.45 7.94
CA PRO A 9 -0.41 13.35 7.18
C PRO A 9 -0.19 12.75 5.78
N GLU A 10 0.89 13.11 5.11
CA GLU A 10 1.20 12.67 3.74
C GLU A 10 1.41 11.15 3.69
N TYR A 11 2.17 10.61 4.65
CA TYR A 11 2.41 9.17 4.72
C TYR A 11 1.14 8.39 5.07
N SER A 12 0.26 8.93 5.92
CA SER A 12 -1.03 8.30 6.23
C SER A 12 -1.97 8.31 5.02
N ILE A 13 -2.05 9.44 4.30
CA ILE A 13 -2.81 9.55 3.04
C ILE A 13 -2.25 8.59 1.99
N MET A 14 -0.92 8.51 1.86
CA MET A 14 -0.26 7.61 0.93
C MET A 14 -0.52 6.15 1.28
N TYR A 15 -0.45 5.78 2.56
CA TYR A 15 -0.76 4.43 3.05
C TYR A 15 -2.20 4.05 2.70
N LYS A 16 -3.18 4.92 3.01
CA LYS A 16 -4.60 4.70 2.70
C LYS A 16 -4.83 4.59 1.18
N THR A 17 -4.16 5.44 0.39
CA THR A 17 -4.28 5.45 -1.07
C THR A 17 -3.73 4.17 -1.69
N LEU A 18 -2.51 3.77 -1.34
CA LEU A 18 -1.89 2.53 -1.83
C LEU A 18 -2.69 1.30 -1.41
N SER A 19 -3.19 1.26 -0.18
CA SER A 19 -4.06 0.18 0.31
C SER A 19 -5.36 0.08 -0.50
N LYS A 20 -5.98 1.22 -0.83
CA LYS A 20 -7.16 1.25 -1.70
C LYS A 20 -6.84 0.76 -3.12
N GLN A 21 -5.73 1.20 -3.70
CA GLN A 21 -5.33 0.77 -5.03
C GLN A 21 -5.03 -0.73 -5.11
N ILE A 22 -4.42 -1.32 -4.07
CA ILE A 22 -4.24 -2.77 -4.00
C ILE A 22 -5.60 -3.48 -4.04
N LYS A 23 -6.56 -3.07 -3.22
CA LYS A 23 -7.92 -3.67 -3.22
C LYS A 23 -8.62 -3.54 -4.57
N GLU A 24 -8.48 -2.41 -5.26
CA GLU A 24 -9.04 -2.22 -6.60
C GLU A 24 -8.35 -3.10 -7.65
N LEU A 25 -7.03 -3.25 -7.56
CA LEU A 25 -6.25 -4.14 -8.42
C LEU A 25 -6.60 -5.61 -8.19
N GLU A 26 -6.79 -6.03 -6.95
CA GLU A 26 -7.24 -7.39 -6.60
C GLU A 26 -8.61 -7.69 -7.21
N LYS A 27 -9.58 -6.78 -7.08
CA LYS A 27 -10.89 -6.93 -7.73
C LYS A 27 -10.79 -6.98 -9.26
N ARG A 28 -9.91 -6.17 -9.85
CA ARG A 28 -9.68 -6.19 -11.31
C ARG A 28 -9.05 -7.51 -11.76
N LYS A 29 -8.16 -8.08 -10.95
CA LYS A 29 -7.48 -9.37 -11.22
C LYS A 29 -8.49 -10.50 -11.41
N GLU A 30 -9.56 -10.54 -10.61
CA GLU A 30 -10.59 -11.59 -10.65
C GLU A 30 -11.25 -11.76 -12.04
N ASN A 31 -11.36 -10.66 -12.80
CA ASN A 31 -12.01 -10.64 -14.11
C ASN A 31 -11.02 -10.44 -15.28
N SER A 32 -9.71 -10.59 -15.02
CA SER A 32 -8.65 -10.31 -16.00
C SER A 32 -8.11 -11.58 -16.65
N GLN A 33 -7.60 -11.45 -17.89
CA GLN A 33 -6.88 -12.53 -18.57
C GLN A 33 -5.48 -12.75 -17.96
N GLU A 34 -4.90 -13.93 -18.13
CA GLU A 34 -3.63 -14.33 -17.48
C GLU A 34 -2.47 -13.33 -17.68
N SER A 35 -2.35 -12.76 -18.88
CA SER A 35 -1.30 -11.77 -19.20
C SER A 35 -1.49 -10.46 -18.42
N GLU A 36 -2.73 -10.06 -18.15
CA GLU A 36 -3.07 -8.88 -17.37
C GLU A 36 -3.00 -9.17 -15.86
N ILE A 37 -3.33 -10.40 -15.45
CA ILE A 37 -3.15 -10.88 -14.06
C ILE A 37 -1.68 -10.70 -13.62
N LYS A 38 -0.72 -11.18 -14.43
CA LYS A 38 0.72 -11.05 -14.09
C LYS A 38 1.15 -9.59 -13.93
N LYS A 39 0.64 -8.68 -14.77
CA LYS A 39 0.92 -7.24 -14.65
C LYS A 39 0.30 -6.65 -13.38
N ILE A 40 -0.93 -7.05 -13.07
CA ILE A 40 -1.63 -6.62 -11.85
C ILE A 40 -0.87 -7.09 -10.60
N GLU A 41 -0.42 -8.35 -10.57
CA GLU A 41 0.36 -8.89 -9.45
C GLU A 41 1.68 -8.15 -9.24
N LEU A 42 2.43 -7.88 -10.31
CA LEU A 42 3.66 -7.09 -10.22
C LEU A 42 3.40 -5.67 -9.67
N LYS A 43 2.25 -5.08 -10.03
CA LYS A 43 1.86 -3.75 -9.53
C LYS A 43 1.48 -3.79 -8.05
N ILE A 44 0.73 -4.81 -7.63
CA ILE A 44 0.39 -5.06 -6.22
C ILE A 44 1.66 -5.25 -5.39
N GLN A 45 2.61 -6.07 -5.84
CA GLN A 45 3.87 -6.31 -5.13
C GLN A 45 4.68 -5.02 -4.91
N ARG A 46 4.73 -4.14 -5.92
CA ARG A 46 5.39 -2.82 -5.79
C ARG A 46 4.70 -1.97 -4.74
N TYR A 47 3.37 -1.90 -4.75
CA TYR A 47 2.61 -1.14 -3.77
C TYR A 47 2.73 -1.70 -2.35
N GLN A 48 2.74 -3.03 -2.19
CA GLN A 48 3.01 -3.66 -0.90
C GLN A 48 4.42 -3.35 -0.38
N THR A 49 5.41 -3.32 -1.25
CA THR A 49 6.78 -2.94 -0.88
C THR A 49 6.85 -1.50 -0.35
N GLU A 50 6.17 -0.57 -1.01
CA GLU A 50 6.08 0.82 -0.55
C GLU A 50 5.32 0.93 0.77
N LEU A 51 4.20 0.23 0.93
CA LEU A 51 3.47 0.17 2.20
C LEU A 51 4.36 -0.33 3.35
N ASN A 52 5.18 -1.37 3.11
CA ASN A 52 6.11 -1.87 4.11
C ASN A 52 7.18 -0.84 4.49
N LYS A 53 7.67 -0.04 3.53
CA LYS A 53 8.60 1.07 3.82
C LYS A 53 7.93 2.16 4.64
N ILE A 54 6.66 2.46 4.37
CA ILE A 54 5.87 3.40 5.17
C ILE A 54 5.71 2.83 6.57
N LYS A 55 5.20 1.60 6.74
CA LYS A 55 4.99 0.95 8.05
C LYS A 55 6.22 1.01 8.95
N LYS A 56 7.42 0.75 8.41
CA LYS A 56 8.69 0.81 9.17
C LYS A 56 9.03 2.20 9.74
N ARG A 57 8.39 3.27 9.25
CA ARG A 57 8.58 4.64 9.76
C ARG A 57 7.61 4.99 10.90
N PHE A 58 6.66 4.12 11.22
CA PHE A 58 5.66 4.33 12.25
C PHE A 58 5.73 3.21 13.29
N PRO A 59 5.23 3.45 14.52
CA PRO A 59 5.07 2.39 15.51
C PRO A 59 4.20 1.24 14.98
N ASP A 60 4.44 0.03 15.49
CA ASP A 60 3.55 -1.10 15.24
C ASP A 60 2.11 -0.75 15.68
N GLY A 61 1.12 -1.22 14.92
CA GLY A 61 -0.29 -0.92 15.18
C GLY A 61 -0.75 0.48 14.74
N PHE A 62 0.13 1.34 14.25
CA PHE A 62 -0.24 2.71 13.86
C PHE A 62 -1.31 2.78 12.75
N PHE A 63 -1.33 1.78 11.87
CA PHE A 63 -2.26 1.68 10.75
C PHE A 63 -3.31 0.56 10.90
N ASP A 64 -3.33 -0.11 12.05
CA ASP A 64 -4.29 -1.17 12.36
C ASP A 64 -5.49 -0.51 13.04
N GLU A 65 -6.37 0.08 12.23
CA GLU A 65 -7.63 0.71 12.63
C GLU A 65 -8.79 -0.29 12.55
#